data_AF-A0A6C0EXE4-F1
#
_entry.id   AF-A0A6C0EXE4-F1
#
_cell.length_a   1.000
_cell.length_b   1.000
_cell.length_c   1.000
_cell.angle_alpha   90.00
_cell.angle_beta   90.00
_cell.angle_gamma   90.00
#
_symmetry.space_group_name_H-M   'P 1'
#
loop_
_entity.id
_entity.type
_entity.pdbx_description
1 polymer ?
#
loop_
_entity_poly.entity_id
_entity_poly.type
_entity_poly.pdbx_seq_one_letter_code
_entity_poly.pdbx_strand_id
1 'polypeptide(L)'
;MTTQEQVKYIWDYETGEILNYAANGNDDSRHKYHYQIDSLGNVKIEHTSGAYWKGQLTWSRAQTRLSIVDNIPIPAYLVDMLKELISCKADHNSGFWDNKLINVFNKIKSGLKELVNKPLDATDIKSQLGFSMNKNEILQNELKEMEQKIKNIQSAYFDILKDNEKLKKEKGTLSEKNTNLNYELNKDNAAKEIIKKEMVRLTSENLILNLELARMTPYSIQEPELKTDYTQSHSLRDCFHNPGGATVYTKSNARNRMVYNPSSGIYEPEEN
;
A
#
# COMPACT_ATOMS: atom_id res chain seq x y z
N MET A 1 44.28 -20.24 47.73
CA MET A 1 42.82 -20.47 47.75
C MET A 1 42.17 -19.29 47.05
N THR A 2 41.87 -19.44 45.76
CA THR A 2 41.17 -18.43 44.97
C THR A 2 39.70 -18.46 45.36
N THR A 3 39.22 -17.41 46.02
CA THR A 3 37.80 -17.13 46.16
C THR A 3 37.21 -17.04 44.76
N GLN A 4 36.49 -18.07 44.32
CA GLN A 4 35.64 -17.98 43.13
C GLN A 4 34.65 -16.84 43.40
N GLU A 5 34.77 -15.75 42.64
CA GLU A 5 33.74 -14.72 42.58
C GLU A 5 32.43 -15.42 42.24
N GLN A 6 31.51 -15.46 43.22
CA GLN A 6 30.13 -15.82 42.95
C GLN A 6 29.60 -14.77 42.00
N VAL A 7 29.54 -15.10 40.71
CA VAL A 7 28.88 -14.24 39.73
C VAL A 7 27.40 -14.32 40.05
N LYS A 8 26.96 -13.37 40.87
CA LYS A 8 25.57 -13.20 41.30
C LYS A 8 24.99 -12.13 40.39
N TYR A 9 24.27 -12.56 39.37
CA TYR A 9 23.40 -11.65 38.63
C TYR A 9 22.21 -11.35 39.52
N ILE A 10 22.03 -10.10 39.96
CA ILE A 10 20.77 -9.63 40.55
C ILE A 10 20.07 -8.88 39.45
N TRP A 11 18.82 -9.22 39.19
CA TRP A 11 18.03 -8.51 38.22
C TRP A 11 16.89 -7.81 38.91
N ASP A 12 16.86 -6.49 38.80
CA ASP A 12 15.72 -5.66 39.17
C ASP A 12 14.68 -5.63 38.06
N TYR A 13 13.54 -6.19 38.40
CA TYR A 13 12.38 -6.35 37.55
C TYR A 13 11.74 -5.03 37.10
N GLU A 14 11.83 -3.96 37.90
CA GLU A 14 11.14 -2.70 37.60
C GLU A 14 11.94 -1.86 36.60
N THR A 15 13.26 -1.90 36.71
CA THR A 15 14.17 -1.14 35.85
C THR A 15 14.61 -1.93 34.62
N GLY A 16 14.53 -3.26 34.68
CA GLY A 16 15.07 -4.13 33.63
C GLY A 16 16.60 -4.21 33.65
N GLU A 17 17.25 -3.68 34.69
CA GLU A 17 18.71 -3.61 34.79
C GLU A 17 19.30 -4.81 35.56
N ILE A 18 20.49 -5.24 35.12
CA ILE A 18 21.34 -6.15 35.90
C ILE A 18 22.08 -5.31 36.92
N LEU A 19 21.72 -5.48 38.19
CA LEU A 19 22.35 -4.78 39.28
C LEU A 19 23.40 -5.68 39.95
N ASN A 20 24.55 -5.10 40.29
CA ASN A 20 25.56 -5.77 41.10
C ASN A 20 25.27 -5.67 42.62
N TYR A 21 24.16 -5.03 42.98
CA TYR A 21 23.68 -4.82 44.36
C TYR A 21 22.15 -4.62 44.34
N ALA A 22 21.44 -4.92 45.44
CA ALA A 22 20.01 -4.61 45.53
C ALA A 22 19.82 -3.08 45.53
N ALA A 23 19.29 -2.49 44.45
CA ALA A 23 19.05 -1.06 44.42
C ALA A 23 17.85 -0.70 45.31
N ASN A 24 18.09 0.14 46.31
CA ASN A 24 17.05 0.85 47.05
C ASN A 24 16.55 2.04 46.23
N GLY A 25 16.02 1.79 45.03
CA GLY A 25 15.37 2.81 44.20
C GLY A 25 13.98 3.17 44.74
N ASN A 26 13.72 4.48 44.86
CA ASN A 26 12.43 5.09 45.24
C ASN A 26 11.43 5.06 44.06
N ASP A 27 11.16 3.88 43.50
CA ASP A 27 10.12 3.72 42.48
C ASP A 27 8.83 3.15 43.09
N ASP A 28 7.70 3.65 42.59
CA ASP A 28 6.35 3.55 43.19
C ASP A 28 5.68 2.17 42.97
N SER A 29 6.46 1.18 42.55
CA SER A 29 6.02 -0.17 42.26
C SER A 29 6.14 -1.08 43.49
N ARG A 30 5.04 -1.78 43.77
CA ARG A 30 4.82 -2.48 45.04
C ARG A 30 5.49 -3.86 45.09
N HIS A 31 6.16 -4.33 44.04
CA HIS A 31 6.61 -5.70 43.91
C HIS A 31 7.94 -5.78 43.12
N LYS A 32 9.03 -6.09 43.83
CA LYS A 32 10.35 -6.32 43.24
C LYS A 32 10.70 -7.80 43.31
N TYR A 33 11.12 -8.36 42.17
CA TYR A 33 11.66 -9.71 42.09
C TYR A 33 13.17 -9.63 41.91
N HIS A 34 13.89 -10.44 42.67
CA HIS A 34 15.33 -10.59 42.61
C HIS A 34 15.65 -12.00 42.17
N TYR A 35 16.18 -12.12 40.96
CA TYR A 35 16.66 -13.38 40.40
C TYR A 35 18.15 -13.51 40.67
N GLN A 36 18.59 -14.67 41.14
CA GLN A 36 20.00 -15.01 41.32
C GLN A 36 20.26 -16.39 40.73
N ILE A 37 21.22 -16.46 39.82
CA ILE A 37 21.77 -17.72 39.30
C ILE A 37 23.27 -17.67 39.54
N ASP A 38 23.81 -18.65 40.28
CA ASP A 38 25.26 -18.73 40.52
C ASP A 38 26.00 -19.52 39.43
N SER A 39 27.33 -19.51 39.49
CA SER A 39 28.19 -20.23 38.54
C SER A 39 28.05 -21.76 38.60
N LEU A 40 27.47 -22.30 39.67
CA LEU A 40 27.17 -23.73 39.82
C LEU A 40 25.75 -24.07 39.31
N GLY A 41 25.01 -23.07 38.83
CA GLY A 41 23.65 -23.21 38.30
C GLY A 41 22.57 -23.30 39.38
N ASN A 42 22.88 -22.95 40.63
CA ASN A 42 21.87 -22.83 41.68
C ASN A 42 21.04 -21.57 41.45
N VAL A 43 19.73 -21.68 41.67
CA VAL A 43 18.77 -20.62 41.37
C VAL A 43 18.08 -20.20 42.65
N LYS A 44 18.05 -18.89 42.90
CA LYS A 44 17.28 -18.28 43.98
C LYS A 44 16.44 -17.14 43.42
N ILE A 45 15.15 -17.16 43.74
CA ILE A 45 14.21 -16.09 43.37
C ILE A 45 13.59 -15.55 44.65
N GLU A 46 13.74 -14.26 44.88
CA GLU A 46 13.19 -13.56 46.04
C GLU A 46 12.22 -12.48 45.59
N HIS A 47 11.15 -12.33 46.35
CA HIS A 47 10.12 -11.32 46.10
C HIS A 47 10.01 -10.41 47.31
N THR A 48 10.17 -9.12 47.09
CA THR A 48 10.01 -8.06 48.09
C THR A 48 8.83 -7.21 47.67
N SER A 49 7.80 -7.12 48.51
CA SER A 49 6.70 -6.17 48.27
C SER A 49 6.83 -4.93 49.14
N GLY A 50 6.61 -3.77 48.53
CA GLY A 50 6.51 -2.47 49.20
C GLY A 50 5.05 -2.15 49.48
N ALA A 51 4.75 -1.73 50.71
CA ALA A 51 3.44 -1.20 51.08
C ALA A 51 3.58 0.24 51.58
N TYR A 52 2.78 1.14 51.00
CA TYR A 52 2.67 2.50 51.48
C TYR A 52 1.74 2.54 52.68
N TRP A 53 2.29 2.86 53.86
CA TRP A 53 1.52 3.06 55.07
C TRP A 53 1.84 4.45 55.63
N LYS A 54 0.79 5.28 55.82
CA LYS A 54 0.89 6.65 56.39
C LYS A 54 1.95 7.55 55.74
N GLY A 55 2.03 7.55 54.40
CA GLY A 55 2.95 8.41 53.65
C GLY A 55 4.42 7.95 53.67
N GLN A 56 4.71 6.76 54.20
CA GLN A 56 6.04 6.15 54.15
C GLN A 56 5.97 4.79 53.44
N LEU A 57 6.87 4.58 52.47
CA LEU A 57 7.05 3.29 51.82
C LEU A 57 7.77 2.34 52.78
N THR A 58 7.11 1.24 53.14
CA THR A 58 7.69 0.18 53.96
C THR A 58 7.85 -1.09 53.13
N TRP A 59 9.08 -1.56 52.97
CA TRP A 59 9.39 -2.80 52.28
C TRP A 59 9.22 -3.99 53.23
N SER A 60 8.47 -5.00 52.80
CA SER A 60 8.40 -6.29 53.49
C SER A 60 9.71 -7.06 53.34
N ARG A 61 9.99 -7.96 54.30
CA ARG A 61 11.13 -8.88 54.18
C ARG A 61 11.01 -9.69 52.89
N ALA A 62 12.13 -9.86 52.19
CA ALA A 62 12.23 -10.69 51.00
C ALA A 62 11.69 -12.10 51.27
N GLN A 63 10.67 -12.50 50.50
CA GLN A 63 10.11 -13.84 50.53
C GLN A 63 10.77 -14.68 49.44
N THR A 64 11.42 -15.78 49.82
CA THR A 64 11.94 -16.73 48.84
C THR A 64 10.77 -17.40 48.11
N ARG A 65 10.70 -17.20 46.79
CA ARG A 65 9.70 -17.80 45.90
C ARG A 65 10.19 -19.11 45.29
N LEU A 66 11.50 -19.20 45.02
CA LEU A 66 12.14 -20.40 44.50
C LEU A 66 13.57 -20.51 45.05
N SER A 67 13.96 -21.72 45.41
CA SER A 67 15.33 -22.04 45.81
C SER A 67 15.67 -23.44 45.29
N ILE A 68 16.53 -23.51 44.27
CA ILE A 68 17.01 -24.76 43.69
C ILE A 68 18.52 -24.84 43.95
N VAL A 69 18.92 -25.83 44.74
CA VAL A 69 20.32 -26.10 45.08
C VAL A 69 20.62 -27.54 44.70
N ASP A 70 21.10 -27.74 43.48
CA ASP A 70 21.44 -29.06 42.93
C ASP A 70 22.79 -29.08 42.21
N ASN A 71 23.49 -27.94 42.14
CA ASN A 71 24.81 -27.78 41.51
C ASN A 71 24.88 -28.26 40.05
N ILE A 72 23.75 -28.23 39.33
CA ILE A 72 23.71 -28.52 37.89
C ILE A 72 23.83 -27.20 37.12
N PRO A 73 24.94 -26.95 36.39
CA PRO A 73 25.15 -25.70 35.68
C PRO A 73 24.06 -25.44 34.64
N ILE A 74 23.57 -24.20 34.59
CA ILE A 74 22.68 -23.76 33.49
C ILE A 74 23.58 -23.20 32.39
N PRO A 75 23.49 -23.72 31.14
CA PRO A 75 24.23 -23.18 30.01
C PRO A 75 24.07 -21.67 29.83
N ALA A 76 25.16 -20.97 29.52
CA ALA A 76 25.18 -19.50 29.41
C ALA A 76 24.13 -18.95 28.42
N TYR A 77 23.94 -19.60 27.27
CA TYR A 77 22.93 -19.17 26.28
C TYR A 77 21.49 -19.24 26.82
N LEU A 78 21.17 -20.18 27.72
CA LEU A 78 19.87 -20.24 28.38
C LEU A 78 19.72 -19.10 29.39
N VAL A 79 20.80 -18.77 30.11
CA VAL A 79 20.83 -17.62 31.01
C VAL A 79 20.59 -16.33 30.22
N ASP A 80 21.20 -16.17 29.05
CA ASP A 80 21.04 -14.98 28.22
C ASP A 80 19.63 -14.89 27.58
N MET A 81 19.04 -16.01 27.14
CA MET A 81 17.64 -16.00 26.71
C MET A 81 16.68 -15.65 27.86
N LEU A 82 16.93 -16.12 29.08
CA LEU A 82 16.16 -15.71 30.26
C LEU A 82 16.33 -14.20 30.54
N LYS A 83 17.53 -13.65 30.27
CA LYS A 83 17.82 -12.20 30.31
C LYS A 83 17.02 -11.37 29.31
N GLU A 84 16.66 -11.92 28.18
CA GLU A 84 15.80 -11.20 27.24
C GLU A 84 14.32 -11.36 27.63
N LEU A 85 13.90 -12.57 28.00
CA LEU A 85 12.50 -12.88 28.30
C LEU A 85 11.93 -12.10 29.47
N ILE A 86 12.70 -11.93 30.55
CA ILE A 86 12.25 -11.17 31.73
C ILE A 86 12.38 -9.65 31.47
N SER A 87 13.22 -9.20 30.52
CA SER A 87 13.40 -7.76 30.17
C SER A 87 12.23 -7.20 29.35
N CYS A 88 11.43 -8.07 28.74
CA CYS A 88 10.26 -7.65 27.99
C CYS A 88 9.25 -6.97 28.94
N LYS A 89 9.05 -5.65 28.79
CA LYS A 89 8.08 -4.81 29.52
C LYS A 89 6.61 -5.12 29.20
N ALA A 90 6.20 -6.39 29.23
CA ALA A 90 4.78 -6.72 29.21
C ALA A 90 4.13 -6.24 30.52
N ASP A 91 2.84 -5.91 30.51
CA ASP A 91 2.07 -5.60 31.73
C ASP A 91 2.14 -6.80 32.68
N HIS A 92 3.12 -6.78 33.57
CA HIS A 92 3.43 -7.90 34.45
C HIS A 92 2.59 -7.88 35.73
N ASN A 93 1.40 -7.33 35.64
CA ASN A 93 0.49 -7.15 36.74
C ASN A 93 -0.27 -8.46 36.98
N SER A 94 0.37 -9.44 37.63
CA SER A 94 -0.27 -10.54 38.39
C SER A 94 0.75 -11.64 38.72
N GLY A 95 0.52 -12.35 39.83
CA GLY A 95 1.23 -13.60 40.18
C GLY A 95 1.12 -14.73 39.13
N PHE A 96 0.51 -14.46 37.98
CA PHE A 96 0.54 -15.28 36.78
C PHE A 96 1.95 -15.36 36.16
N TRP A 97 2.70 -14.25 36.16
CA TRP A 97 4.07 -14.21 35.63
C TRP A 97 5.05 -14.97 36.53
N ASP A 98 4.94 -14.81 37.85
CA ASP A 98 5.73 -15.56 38.85
C ASP A 98 5.65 -17.06 38.62
N ASN A 99 4.43 -17.59 38.52
CA ASN A 99 4.21 -19.01 38.36
C ASN A 99 4.75 -19.52 37.02
N LYS A 100 4.60 -18.75 35.93
CA LYS A 100 5.15 -19.12 34.64
C LYS A 100 6.68 -19.15 34.64
N LEU A 101 7.31 -18.13 35.21
CA LEU A 101 8.76 -18.05 35.26
C LEU A 101 9.38 -19.13 36.17
N ILE A 102 8.79 -19.34 37.35
CA ILE A 102 9.17 -20.46 38.24
C ILE A 102 9.01 -21.80 37.52
N ASN A 103 7.92 -21.99 36.77
CA ASN A 103 7.72 -23.17 35.95
C ASN A 103 8.78 -23.33 34.85
N VAL A 104 9.23 -22.23 34.23
CA VAL A 104 10.33 -22.24 33.25
C VAL A 104 11.62 -22.71 33.93
N PHE A 105 12.00 -22.13 35.07
CA PHE A 105 13.18 -22.56 35.81
C PHE A 105 13.11 -24.03 36.23
N ASN A 106 11.97 -24.48 36.75
CA ASN A 106 11.77 -25.89 37.12
C ASN A 106 11.89 -26.83 35.91
N LYS A 107 11.32 -26.47 34.76
CA LYS A 107 11.44 -27.26 33.52
C LYS A 107 12.88 -27.33 33.02
N ILE A 108 13.58 -26.19 32.99
CA ILE A 108 15.00 -26.15 32.61
C ILE A 108 15.81 -27.06 33.52
N LYS A 109 15.67 -26.92 34.85
CA LYS A 109 16.41 -27.74 35.82
C LYS A 109 16.04 -29.22 35.74
N SER A 110 14.77 -29.55 35.52
CA SER A 110 14.33 -30.93 35.34
C SER A 110 14.93 -31.55 34.07
N GLY A 111 14.92 -30.83 32.95
CA GLY A 111 15.54 -31.29 31.71
C GLY A 111 17.05 -31.47 31.85
N LEU A 112 17.73 -30.53 32.51
CA LEU A 112 19.17 -30.65 32.80
C LEU A 112 19.48 -31.84 33.72
N LYS A 113 18.66 -32.09 34.75
CA LYS A 113 18.78 -33.29 35.59
C LYS A 113 18.62 -34.58 34.79
N GLU A 114 17.63 -34.62 33.90
CA GLU A 114 17.42 -35.78 33.05
C GLU A 114 18.62 -36.02 32.13
N LEU A 115 19.18 -34.97 31.54
CA LEU A 115 20.39 -35.04 30.71
C LEU A 115 21.63 -35.47 31.48
N VAL A 116 21.78 -35.05 32.74
CA VAL A 116 22.88 -35.52 33.62
C VAL A 116 22.71 -37.01 33.95
N ASN A 117 21.48 -37.45 34.22
CA ASN A 117 21.18 -38.83 34.59
C ASN A 117 21.15 -39.79 33.38
N LYS A 118 20.86 -39.26 32.19
CA LYS A 118 20.84 -39.97 30.91
C LYS A 118 21.64 -39.13 29.91
N PRO A 119 22.97 -39.19 29.96
CA PRO A 119 23.79 -38.51 28.98
C PRO A 119 23.40 -39.00 27.60
N LEU A 120 22.94 -38.07 26.76
CA LEU A 120 22.62 -38.34 25.37
C LEU A 120 23.85 -38.95 24.68
N ASP A 121 23.61 -39.95 23.82
CA ASP A 121 24.67 -40.50 22.97
C ASP A 121 25.22 -39.36 22.09
N ALA A 122 26.52 -39.10 22.21
CA ALA A 122 27.21 -38.05 21.46
C ALA A 122 27.01 -38.19 19.94
N THR A 123 26.75 -39.40 19.46
CA THR A 123 26.48 -39.71 18.05
C THR A 123 25.12 -39.17 17.61
N ASP A 124 24.08 -39.31 18.44
CA ASP A 124 22.73 -38.82 18.15
C ASP A 124 22.69 -37.29 18.23
N ILE A 125 23.39 -36.68 19.20
CA ILE A 125 23.54 -35.22 19.29
C ILE A 125 24.20 -34.66 18.03
N LYS A 126 25.27 -35.30 17.54
CA LYS A 126 25.97 -34.84 16.34
C LYS A 126 25.08 -34.92 15.10
N SER A 127 24.27 -35.97 15.00
CA SER A 127 23.30 -36.12 13.90
C SER A 127 22.20 -35.05 13.96
N GLN A 128 21.59 -34.85 15.13
CA GLN A 128 20.54 -33.84 15.33
C GLN A 128 21.07 -32.41 15.11
N LEU A 129 22.29 -32.13 15.57
CA LEU A 129 22.96 -30.85 15.33
C LEU A 129 23.21 -30.64 13.83
N GLY A 130 23.72 -31.64 13.11
CA GLY A 130 23.92 -31.56 11.66
C GLY A 130 22.63 -31.29 10.90
N PHE A 131 21.54 -31.97 11.27
CA PHE A 131 20.22 -31.71 10.69
C PHE A 131 19.72 -30.28 10.99
N SER A 132 19.90 -29.82 12.23
CA SER A 132 19.50 -28.47 12.65
C SER A 132 20.30 -27.38 11.93
N MET A 133 21.61 -27.58 11.76
CA MET A 133 22.48 -26.66 11.02
C MET A 133 22.08 -26.56 9.56
N ASN A 134 21.82 -27.69 8.89
CA ASN A 134 21.36 -27.71 7.51
C ASN A 134 19.99 -27.01 7.36
N LYS A 135 19.05 -27.27 8.27
CA LYS A 135 17.76 -26.57 8.29
C LYS A 135 17.94 -25.06 8.45
N ASN A 136 18.87 -24.62 9.32
CA ASN A 136 19.17 -23.21 9.50
C ASN A 136 19.78 -22.58 8.24
N GLU A 137 20.66 -23.29 7.55
CA GLU A 137 21.25 -22.82 6.30
C GLU A 137 20.18 -22.61 5.20
N ILE A 138 19.25 -23.57 5.06
CA ILE A 138 18.12 -23.45 4.14
C ILE A 138 17.28 -22.22 4.50
N LEU A 139 16.90 -22.07 5.76
CA LEU A 139 16.09 -20.92 6.22
C LEU A 139 16.81 -19.59 6.00
N GLN A 140 18.13 -19.51 6.21
CA GLN A 140 18.90 -18.30 5.93
C GLN A 140 18.92 -17.95 4.44
N ASN A 141 19.00 -18.95 3.57
CA ASN A 141 18.94 -18.72 2.12
C ASN A 141 17.55 -18.26 1.67
N GLU A 142 16.49 -18.88 2.18
CA GLU A 142 15.11 -18.43 1.93
C GLU A 142 14.88 -17.00 2.41
N LEU A 143 15.44 -16.63 3.57
CA LEU A 143 15.32 -15.29 4.13
C LEU A 143 16.02 -14.25 3.23
N LYS A 144 17.23 -14.54 2.75
CA LYS A 144 17.92 -13.68 1.77
C LYS A 144 17.14 -13.52 0.47
N GLU A 145 16.54 -14.60 -0.04
CA GLU A 145 15.72 -14.54 -1.25
C GLU A 145 14.47 -13.66 -1.04
N MET A 146 13.81 -13.79 0.12
CA MET A 146 12.67 -12.95 0.47
C MET A 146 13.06 -11.48 0.63
N GLU A 147 14.19 -11.17 1.27
CA GLU A 147 14.71 -9.80 1.37
C GLU A 147 14.97 -9.18 -0.01
N GLN A 148 15.51 -9.95 -0.95
CA GLN A 148 15.72 -9.48 -2.31
C GLN A 148 14.39 -9.22 -3.04
N LYS A 149 13.39 -10.10 -2.86
CA LYS A 149 12.05 -9.88 -3.41
C LYS A 149 11.41 -8.61 -2.86
N ILE A 150 11.55 -8.35 -1.56
CA ILE A 150 11.05 -7.12 -0.92
C ILE A 150 11.71 -5.88 -1.53
N LYS A 151 13.03 -5.88 -1.71
CA LYS A 151 13.75 -4.75 -2.34
C LYS A 151 13.27 -4.47 -3.76
N ASN A 152 13.03 -5.52 -4.54
CA ASN A 152 12.52 -5.39 -5.90
C ASN A 152 11.10 -4.81 -5.92
N ILE A 153 10.21 -5.27 -5.03
CA ILE A 153 8.85 -4.75 -4.90
C ILE A 153 8.87 -3.27 -4.47
N GLN A 154 9.72 -2.91 -3.51
CA GLN A 154 9.86 -1.52 -3.07
C GLN A 154 10.31 -0.61 -4.21
N SER A 155 11.29 -1.05 -5.01
CA SER A 155 11.78 -0.28 -6.16
C SER A 155 10.66 -0.08 -7.20
N ALA A 156 9.95 -1.15 -7.56
CA ALA A 156 8.81 -1.07 -8.48
C ALA A 156 7.69 -0.14 -7.97
N TYR A 157 7.40 -0.17 -6.66
CA TYR A 157 6.42 0.72 -6.06
C TYR A 157 6.80 2.20 -6.18
N PHE A 158 8.09 2.54 -5.98
CA PHE A 158 8.58 3.91 -6.16
C PHE A 158 8.47 4.39 -7.61
N ASP A 159 8.74 3.51 -8.57
CA ASP A 159 8.60 3.85 -10.00
C ASP A 159 7.13 4.11 -10.35
N ILE A 160 6.21 3.28 -9.88
CA ILE A 160 4.75 3.48 -10.06
C ILE A 160 4.29 4.81 -9.44
N LEU A 161 4.83 5.20 -8.29
CA LEU A 161 4.51 6.50 -7.68
C LEU A 161 4.94 7.67 -8.56
N LYS A 162 6.16 7.62 -9.12
CA LYS A 162 6.65 8.65 -10.05
C LYS A 162 5.78 8.73 -11.31
N ASP A 163 5.40 7.60 -11.87
CA ASP A 163 4.53 7.54 -13.04
C ASP A 163 3.15 8.13 -12.74
N ASN A 164 2.58 7.83 -11.57
CA ASN A 164 1.32 8.43 -11.13
C ASN A 164 1.40 9.95 -10.96
N GLU A 165 2.52 10.47 -10.45
CA GLU A 165 2.72 11.93 -10.38
C GLU A 165 2.78 12.57 -11.77
N LYS A 166 3.45 11.91 -12.72
CA LYS A 166 3.52 12.38 -14.12
C LYS A 166 2.12 12.40 -14.74
N LEU A 167 1.34 11.33 -14.58
CA LEU A 167 -0.03 11.24 -15.07
C LEU A 167 -0.95 12.30 -14.46
N LYS A 168 -0.79 12.63 -13.17
CA LYS A 168 -1.54 13.72 -12.52
C LYS A 168 -1.23 15.08 -13.16
N LYS A 169 0.05 15.36 -13.47
CA LYS A 169 0.45 16.60 -14.15
C LYS A 169 -0.14 16.67 -15.56
N GLU A 170 -0.04 15.59 -16.34
CA GLU A 170 -0.60 15.51 -17.69
C GLU A 170 -2.13 15.69 -17.69
N LYS A 171 -2.83 15.07 -16.74
CA LYS A 171 -4.27 15.28 -16.54
C LYS A 171 -4.61 16.73 -16.24
N GLY A 172 -3.82 17.41 -15.41
CA GLY A 172 -3.99 18.84 -15.12
C GLY A 172 -3.89 19.69 -16.39
N THR A 173 -2.82 19.50 -17.16
CA THR A 173 -2.60 20.22 -18.43
C THR A 173 -3.72 19.95 -19.44
N LEU A 174 -4.19 18.71 -19.57
CA LEU A 174 -5.29 18.37 -20.47
C LEU A 174 -6.61 19.00 -20.03
N SER A 175 -6.88 19.04 -18.72
CA SER A 175 -8.08 19.69 -18.19
C SER A 175 -8.10 21.19 -18.50
N GLU A 176 -6.98 21.88 -18.34
CA GLU A 176 -6.84 23.30 -18.64
C GLU A 176 -7.01 23.58 -20.15
N LYS A 177 -6.40 22.76 -21.01
CA LYS A 177 -6.61 22.84 -22.46
C LYS A 177 -8.08 22.66 -22.83
N ASN A 178 -8.77 21.71 -22.19
CA ASN A 178 -10.18 21.44 -22.47
C ASN A 178 -11.09 22.59 -22.01
N THR A 179 -10.79 23.24 -20.88
CA THR A 179 -11.54 24.43 -20.44
C THR A 179 -11.35 25.60 -21.39
N ASN A 180 -10.14 25.81 -21.91
CA ASN A 180 -9.85 26.88 -22.86
C ASN A 180 -10.54 26.64 -24.21
N LEU A 181 -10.49 25.41 -24.73
CA LEU A 181 -11.19 25.05 -25.97
C LEU A 181 -12.71 25.23 -25.85
N ASN A 182 -13.31 24.84 -24.72
CA ASN A 182 -14.74 25.05 -24.50
C ASN A 182 -15.10 26.53 -24.43
N TYR A 183 -14.25 27.36 -23.84
CA TYR A 183 -14.44 28.81 -23.83
C TYR A 183 -14.41 29.39 -25.25
N GLU A 184 -13.43 29.02 -26.07
CA GLU A 184 -13.33 29.46 -27.46
C GLU A 184 -14.53 29.00 -28.30
N LEU A 185 -14.93 27.73 -28.17
CA LEU A 185 -16.10 27.18 -28.87
C LEU A 185 -17.38 27.95 -28.53
N ASN A 186 -17.58 28.31 -27.26
CA ASN A 186 -18.74 29.09 -26.82
C ASN A 186 -18.74 30.51 -27.41
N LYS A 187 -17.56 31.13 -27.50
CA LYS A 187 -17.40 32.46 -28.14
C LYS A 187 -17.75 32.40 -29.63
N ASP A 188 -17.27 31.38 -30.34
CA ASP A 188 -17.57 31.18 -31.75
C ASP A 188 -19.05 30.90 -32.00
N ASN A 189 -19.69 30.10 -31.13
CA ASN A 189 -21.13 29.84 -31.21
C ASN A 189 -21.95 31.13 -30.99
N ALA A 190 -21.56 31.98 -30.04
CA ALA A 190 -22.21 33.27 -29.82
C ALA A 190 -22.07 34.18 -31.06
N ALA A 191 -20.89 34.22 -31.68
CA ALA A 191 -20.66 35.00 -32.90
C ALA A 191 -21.52 34.50 -34.08
N LYS A 192 -21.62 33.17 -34.27
CA LYS A 192 -22.48 32.57 -35.31
C LYS A 192 -23.95 32.95 -35.14
N GLU A 193 -24.46 32.95 -33.91
CA GLU A 193 -25.84 33.35 -33.65
C GLU A 193 -26.10 34.84 -33.91
N ILE A 194 -25.14 35.71 -33.61
CA ILE A 194 -25.23 37.14 -33.97
C ILE A 194 -25.30 37.31 -35.50
N ILE A 195 -24.38 36.66 -36.22
CA ILE A 195 -24.34 36.72 -37.70
C ILE A 195 -25.65 36.19 -38.29
N LYS A 196 -26.17 35.09 -37.76
CA LYS A 196 -27.42 34.48 -38.23
C LYS A 196 -28.62 35.43 -38.06
N LYS A 197 -28.75 36.07 -36.89
CA LYS A 197 -29.81 37.07 -36.65
C LYS A 197 -29.69 38.26 -37.61
N GLU A 198 -28.47 38.72 -37.85
CA GLU A 198 -28.20 39.84 -38.75
C GLU A 198 -28.51 39.50 -40.21
N MET A 199 -28.16 38.29 -40.67
CA MET A 199 -28.54 37.82 -42.01
C MET A 199 -30.06 37.78 -42.19
N VAL A 200 -30.81 37.31 -41.19
CA VAL A 200 -32.28 37.29 -41.24
C VAL A 200 -32.82 38.71 -41.38
N ARG A 201 -32.33 39.66 -40.57
CA ARG A 201 -32.71 41.08 -40.62
C ARG A 201 -32.47 41.67 -42.02
N LEU A 202 -31.26 41.52 -42.55
CA LEU A 202 -30.88 42.03 -43.87
C LEU A 202 -31.68 41.39 -45.00
N THR A 203 -32.00 40.09 -44.89
CA THR A 203 -32.85 39.40 -45.86
C THR A 203 -34.26 39.97 -45.88
N SER A 204 -34.84 40.24 -44.70
CA SER A 204 -36.15 40.88 -44.59
C SER A 204 -36.15 42.31 -45.15
N GLU A 205 -35.11 43.11 -44.88
CA GLU A 205 -34.97 44.47 -45.41
C GLU A 205 -34.85 44.48 -46.94
N ASN A 206 -34.03 43.59 -47.52
CA ASN A 206 -33.94 43.44 -48.96
C ASN A 206 -35.27 43.02 -49.60
N LEU A 207 -36.05 42.15 -48.95
CA LEU A 207 -37.35 41.73 -49.44
C LEU A 207 -38.32 42.92 -49.52
N ILE A 208 -38.34 43.77 -48.49
CA ILE A 208 -39.16 44.99 -48.45
C ILE A 208 -38.75 45.95 -49.57
N LEU A 209 -37.45 46.25 -49.68
CA LEU A 209 -36.92 47.13 -50.72
C LEU A 209 -37.26 46.64 -52.14
N ASN A 210 -37.14 45.33 -52.39
CA ASN A 210 -37.49 44.75 -53.69
C ASN A 210 -39.00 44.88 -54.00
N LEU A 211 -39.87 44.69 -53.00
CA LEU A 211 -41.31 44.88 -53.16
C LEU A 211 -41.66 46.35 -53.40
N GLU A 212 -40.98 47.29 -52.75
CA GLU A 212 -41.15 48.72 -52.97
C GLU A 212 -40.68 49.13 -54.38
N LEU A 213 -39.53 48.64 -54.83
CA LEU A 213 -39.02 48.86 -56.19
C LEU A 213 -40.03 48.37 -57.24
N ALA A 214 -40.58 47.16 -57.06
CA ALA A 214 -41.58 46.58 -57.95
C ALA A 214 -42.89 47.39 -58.01
N ARG A 215 -43.24 48.12 -56.94
CA ARG A 215 -44.40 49.02 -56.91
C ARG A 215 -44.15 50.36 -57.60
N MET A 216 -42.90 50.83 -57.64
CA MET A 216 -42.52 52.09 -58.28
C MET A 216 -42.26 51.94 -59.79
N THR A 217 -42.06 50.73 -60.29
CA THR A 217 -42.02 50.44 -61.72
C THR A 217 -43.45 50.19 -62.24
N PRO A 218 -43.98 51.00 -63.18
CA PRO A 218 -45.24 50.68 -63.84
C PRO A 218 -45.04 49.39 -64.65
N TYR A 219 -45.93 48.43 -64.50
CA TYR A 219 -45.98 47.23 -65.33
C TYR A 219 -46.00 47.62 -66.82
N SER A 220 -44.87 47.48 -67.51
CA SER A 220 -44.89 47.06 -68.91
C SER A 220 -44.98 45.55 -68.88
N ILE A 221 -46.14 45.01 -69.23
CA ILE A 221 -46.33 43.58 -69.44
C ILE A 221 -45.48 43.21 -70.66
N GLN A 222 -44.28 42.72 -70.41
CA GLN A 222 -43.67 41.72 -71.27
C GLN A 222 -43.79 40.40 -70.53
N GLU A 223 -44.58 39.49 -71.11
CA GLU A 223 -44.64 38.09 -70.69
C GLU A 223 -43.21 37.54 -70.56
N PRO A 224 -42.82 36.98 -69.40
CA PRO A 224 -41.59 36.22 -69.36
C PRO A 224 -41.85 34.92 -70.11
N GLU A 225 -41.10 34.71 -71.19
CA GLU A 225 -40.93 33.39 -71.79
C GLU A 225 -40.61 32.39 -70.67
N LEU A 226 -41.45 31.38 -70.52
CA LEU A 226 -41.18 30.22 -69.68
C LEU A 226 -39.92 29.52 -70.19
N LYS A 227 -38.75 29.92 -69.67
CA LYS A 227 -37.59 29.03 -69.61
C LYS A 227 -37.78 28.11 -68.43
N THR A 228 -38.33 26.94 -68.71
CA THR A 228 -38.38 25.81 -67.79
C THR A 228 -36.98 25.22 -67.61
N ASP A 229 -36.10 25.91 -66.90
CA ASP A 229 -34.99 25.25 -66.20
C ASP A 229 -35.44 25.02 -64.76
N TYR A 230 -36.39 24.11 -64.61
CA TYR A 230 -36.62 23.44 -63.34
C TYR A 230 -35.36 22.63 -63.03
N THR A 231 -34.39 23.21 -62.31
CA THR A 231 -33.55 22.39 -61.44
C THR A 231 -34.47 21.80 -60.40
N GLN A 232 -34.89 20.55 -60.64
CA GLN A 232 -35.65 19.75 -59.71
C GLN A 232 -35.02 19.87 -58.32
N SER A 233 -35.80 20.36 -57.35
CA SER A 233 -35.50 20.16 -55.95
C SER A 233 -35.51 18.66 -55.70
N HIS A 234 -34.33 18.03 -55.72
CA HIS A 234 -34.20 16.63 -55.30
C HIS A 234 -34.56 16.57 -53.82
N SER A 235 -35.74 16.02 -53.51
CA SER A 235 -36.08 15.67 -52.14
C SER A 235 -35.05 14.67 -51.62
N LEU A 236 -34.69 14.76 -50.34
CA LEU A 236 -33.76 13.85 -49.64
C LEU A 236 -34.12 12.34 -49.74
N ARG A 237 -35.19 11.97 -50.44
CA ARG A 237 -35.61 10.58 -50.66
C ARG A 237 -34.87 9.85 -51.78
N ASP A 238 -34.21 10.56 -52.70
CA ASP A 238 -33.52 9.95 -53.86
C ASP A 238 -31.98 9.98 -53.74
N CYS A 239 -31.45 9.75 -52.54
CA CYS A 239 -30.02 9.75 -52.28
C CYS A 239 -29.51 8.32 -52.06
N PHE A 240 -28.51 7.89 -52.83
CA PHE A 240 -27.79 6.64 -52.56
C PHE A 240 -26.71 6.90 -51.50
N HIS A 241 -26.68 6.07 -50.46
CA HIS A 241 -25.67 6.11 -49.41
C HIS A 241 -24.65 5.01 -49.67
N ASN A 242 -23.36 5.36 -49.66
CA ASN A 242 -22.33 4.34 -49.62
C ASN A 242 -22.29 3.70 -48.21
N PRO A 243 -21.71 2.49 -48.04
CA PRO A 243 -21.60 1.84 -46.73
C PRO A 243 -20.75 2.62 -45.70
N GLY A 244 -20.04 3.68 -46.12
CA GLY A 244 -19.34 4.63 -45.26
C GLY A 244 -20.14 5.88 -44.86
N GLY A 245 -21.43 5.97 -45.21
CA GLY A 245 -22.33 7.06 -44.79
C GLY A 245 -22.27 8.34 -45.65
N ALA A 246 -21.53 8.36 -46.76
CA ALA A 246 -21.49 9.50 -47.67
C ALA A 246 -22.67 9.47 -48.66
N THR A 247 -23.33 10.61 -48.81
CA THR A 247 -24.50 10.80 -49.70
C THR A 247 -24.06 11.19 -51.10
N VAL A 248 -24.46 10.44 -52.13
CA VAL A 248 -24.06 10.64 -53.53
C VAL A 248 -25.24 11.11 -54.38
N TYR A 249 -25.09 12.25 -55.07
CA TYR A 249 -26.18 12.97 -55.75
C TYR A 249 -26.26 12.79 -57.27
N THR A 250 -25.41 11.96 -57.89
CA THR A 250 -25.43 11.77 -59.36
C THR A 250 -25.11 10.33 -59.79
N LYS A 251 -25.91 9.79 -60.74
CA LYS A 251 -25.76 8.42 -61.29
C LYS A 251 -24.40 8.18 -61.98
N SER A 252 -23.75 9.22 -62.50
CA SER A 252 -22.46 9.12 -63.18
C SER A 252 -21.29 8.86 -62.22
N ASN A 253 -21.38 9.33 -60.97
CA ASN A 253 -20.32 9.18 -59.96
C ASN A 253 -20.52 7.95 -59.05
N ALA A 254 -21.66 7.25 -59.17
CA ALA A 254 -21.92 6.01 -58.44
C ALA A 254 -21.15 4.78 -58.96
N ARG A 255 -20.35 4.94 -60.04
CA ARG A 255 -19.52 3.89 -60.62
C ARG A 255 -18.10 3.78 -60.01
N ASN A 256 -17.82 4.45 -58.90
CA ASN A 256 -16.63 4.15 -58.10
C ASN A 256 -16.86 2.81 -57.38
N ARG A 257 -16.47 1.71 -58.03
CA ARG A 257 -16.42 0.38 -57.42
C ARG A 257 -15.38 0.44 -56.31
N MET A 258 -15.86 0.48 -55.08
CA MET A 258 -15.03 0.34 -53.90
C MET A 258 -14.97 -1.14 -53.55
N VAL A 259 -13.79 -1.72 -53.50
CA VAL A 259 -13.57 -3.13 -53.17
C VAL A 259 -13.12 -3.24 -51.72
N TYR A 260 -13.69 -4.19 -50.98
CA TYR A 260 -13.31 -4.43 -49.60
C TYR A 260 -11.90 -5.03 -49.54
N ASN A 261 -10.98 -4.34 -48.86
CA ASN A 261 -9.63 -4.84 -48.64
C ASN A 261 -9.56 -5.53 -47.26
N PRO A 262 -9.44 -6.87 -47.20
CA PRO A 262 -9.41 -7.59 -45.93
C PRO A 262 -8.13 -7.36 -45.12
N SER A 263 -7.07 -6.80 -45.71
CA SER A 263 -5.82 -6.49 -45.02
C SER A 263 -5.87 -5.14 -44.30
N SER A 264 -6.54 -4.14 -44.88
CA SER A 264 -6.69 -2.81 -44.27
C SER A 264 -8.00 -2.65 -43.50
N GLY A 265 -8.98 -3.52 -43.73
CA GLY A 265 -10.31 -3.49 -43.10
C GLY A 265 -11.19 -2.33 -43.59
N ILE A 266 -10.78 -1.62 -44.64
CA ILE A 266 -11.51 -0.51 -45.25
C ILE A 266 -11.82 -0.81 -46.72
N TYR A 267 -12.81 -0.10 -47.27
CA TYR A 267 -13.15 -0.17 -48.69
C TYR A 267 -12.27 0.83 -49.46
N GLU A 268 -11.57 0.36 -50.48
CA GLU A 268 -10.63 1.14 -51.29
C GLU A 268 -11.10 1.19 -52.75
N PRO A 269 -10.80 2.24 -53.52
CA PRO A 269 -11.14 2.31 -54.94
C PRO A 269 -10.43 1.22 -55.74
N GLU A 270 -11.13 0.59 -56.69
CA GLU A 270 -10.59 -0.44 -57.59
C GLU A 270 -9.37 0.15 -58.37
N GLU A 271 -8.16 -0.29 -58.03
CA GLU A 271 -6.94 0.10 -58.75
C GLU A 271 -6.94 -0.58 -60.13
N ASN A 272 -6.80 0.21 -61.21
CA ASN A 272 -6.69 -0.28 -62.59
C ASN A 272 -5.30 -0.84 -62.89
#